data_AF-A0A327QUE1-F1
#
_entry.id   AF-A0A327QUE1-F1
#
_cell.length_a   1.000
_cell.length_b   1.000
_cell.length_c   1.000
_cell.angle_alpha   90.00
_cell.angle_beta   90.00
_cell.angle_gamma   90.00
#
_symmetry.space_group_name_H-M   'P 1'
#
loop_
_entity.id
_entity.type
_entity.pdbx_description
1 polymer ?
#
loop_
_entity_poly.entity_id
_entity_poly.type
_entity_poly.pdbx_seq_one_letter_code
_entity_poly.pdbx_strand_id
1 'polypeptide(L)' 'MENQYCKVGSVSPIINGSKEISFLEYQYKSFMDKATSEKHSNSKLAEFFELKAAKIQKIIQTLTH' A
#
# COMPACT_ATOMS: atom_id res chain seq x y z
N MET A 1 -14.73 -33.64 9.28
CA MET A 1 -13.59 -32.70 9.41
C MET A 1 -13.24 -32.27 8.00
N GLU A 2 -13.53 -31.03 7.64
CA GLU A 2 -13.18 -30.48 6.32
C GLU A 2 -11.72 -30.01 6.33
N ASN A 3 -10.94 -30.47 5.37
CA ASN A 3 -9.53 -30.12 5.23
C ASN A 3 -9.42 -28.63 4.81
N GLN A 4 -9.19 -27.74 5.79
CA GLN A 4 -8.79 -26.37 5.52
C GLN A 4 -7.36 -26.36 4.99
N TYR A 5 -7.21 -26.42 3.66
CA TYR A 5 -5.94 -26.21 3.00
C TYR A 5 -5.55 -24.74 3.15
N CYS A 6 -4.70 -24.42 4.13
CA CYS A 6 -3.99 -23.15 4.17
C CYS A 6 -3.17 -23.06 2.87
N LYS A 7 -3.61 -22.24 1.90
CA LYS A 7 -2.88 -21.96 0.67
C LYS A 7 -1.65 -21.10 0.97
N VAL A 8 -0.66 -21.67 1.65
CA VAL A 8 0.67 -21.07 1.79
C VAL A 8 1.31 -20.98 0.41
N GLY A 9 1.61 -19.75 -0.05
CA GLY A 9 2.24 -19.50 -1.34
C GLY A 9 1.32 -19.10 -2.50
N SER A 10 0.01 -18.94 -2.27
CA SER A 10 -0.91 -18.39 -3.28
C SER A 10 -0.68 -16.89 -3.45
N VAL A 11 0.14 -16.50 -4.44
CA VAL A 11 0.20 -15.11 -4.91
C VAL A 11 -1.05 -14.86 -5.71
N SER A 12 -1.99 -14.05 -5.19
CA SER A 12 -3.14 -13.61 -5.98
C SER A 12 -2.61 -12.60 -7.00
N PRO A 13 -2.56 -12.94 -8.30
CA PRO A 13 -2.17 -11.97 -9.29
C PRO A 13 -3.23 -10.88 -9.26
N ILE A 14 -2.79 -9.63 -9.34
CA ILE A 14 -3.70 -8.52 -9.44
C ILE A 14 -4.11 -8.49 -10.93
N ILE A 15 -5.37 -8.86 -11.21
CA ILE A 15 -5.89 -9.13 -12.58
C ILE A 15 -6.90 -8.05 -13.04
N ASN A 16 -7.20 -7.02 -12.23
CA ASN A 16 -8.27 -6.05 -12.51
C ASN A 16 -7.80 -4.60 -12.34
N GLY A 17 -7.11 -4.04 -13.33
CA GLY A 17 -6.44 -2.73 -13.30
C GLY A 17 -7.19 -1.53 -12.69
N SER A 18 -8.53 -1.49 -12.74
CA SER A 18 -9.31 -0.42 -12.08
C SER A 18 -9.42 -0.57 -10.56
N LYS A 19 -9.55 -1.80 -10.05
CA LYS A 19 -9.55 -2.07 -8.60
C LYS A 19 -8.17 -1.87 -7.98
N GLU A 20 -7.12 -1.92 -8.80
CA GLU A 20 -5.72 -1.87 -8.41
C GLU A 20 -5.26 -0.45 -8.13
N ILE A 21 -5.66 0.49 -9.00
CA ILE A 21 -5.40 1.91 -8.80
C ILE A 21 -6.08 2.40 -7.53
N SER A 22 -7.37 2.09 -7.32
CA SER A 22 -8.08 2.47 -6.09
C SER A 22 -7.47 1.88 -4.82
N PHE A 23 -6.92 0.67 -4.89
CA PHE A 23 -6.20 0.07 -3.77
C PHE A 23 -4.88 0.79 -3.49
N LEU A 24 -4.11 1.12 -4.53
CA LEU A 24 -2.88 1.90 -4.39
C LEU A 24 -3.14 3.31 -3.86
N GLU A 25 -4.21 3.97 -4.30
CA GLU A 25 -4.64 5.28 -3.79
C GLU A 25 -5.01 5.21 -2.31
N TYR A 26 -5.74 4.17 -1.90
CA TYR A 26 -6.05 3.93 -0.49
C TYR A 26 -4.77 3.71 0.34
N GLN A 27 -3.82 2.91 -0.17
CA GLN A 27 -2.55 2.70 0.51
C GLN A 27 -1.75 4.00 0.63
N TYR A 28 -1.66 4.77 -0.45
CA TYR A 28 -1.01 6.09 -0.45
C TYR A 28 -1.58 6.97 0.66
N LYS A 29 -2.91 7.12 0.69
CA LYS A 29 -3.60 7.90 1.72
C LYS A 29 -3.29 7.38 3.13
N SER A 30 -3.38 6.08 3.36
CA SER A 30 -3.09 5.49 4.67
C SER A 30 -1.66 5.75 5.14
N PHE A 31 -0.67 5.72 4.24
CA PHE A 31 0.71 6.06 4.58
C PHE A 31 0.90 7.54 4.89
N MET A 32 0.26 8.44 4.14
CA MET A 32 0.30 9.88 4.42
C MET A 32 -0.38 10.24 5.74
N ASP A 33 -1.51 9.60 6.05
CA ASP A 33 -2.21 9.77 7.33
C ASP A 33 -1.32 9.33 8.50
N LYS A 34 -0.65 8.18 8.38
CA LYS A 34 0.32 7.67 9.38
C LYS A 34 1.57 8.54 9.51
N ALA A 35 2.09 9.05 8.40
CA ALA A 35 3.22 9.99 8.43
C ALA A 35 2.85 11.25 9.21
N THR A 36 1.63 11.77 8.99
CA THR A 36 1.11 12.95 9.68
C THR A 36 0.91 12.68 11.17
N SER A 37 0.35 11.52 11.54
CA SER A 37 0.14 11.17 12.94
C SER A 37 1.46 10.99 13.71
N GLU A 38 2.48 10.43 13.06
CA GLU A 38 3.79 10.17 13.69
C GLU A 38 4.77 11.35 13.62
N LYS A 39 4.41 12.44 12.93
CA LYS A 39 5.31 13.58 12.64
C LYS A 39 5.94 14.20 13.88
N HIS A 40 5.21 14.22 15.00
CA HIS A 40 5.65 14.84 16.26
C HIS A 40 6.12 13.82 17.32
N SER A 41 5.77 12.54 17.18
CA SER A 41 6.16 11.47 18.10
C SER A 41 7.46 10.79 17.66
N ASN A 42 7.61 10.49 16.36
CA ASN A 42 8.71 9.71 15.83
C ASN A 42 9.03 10.12 14.39
N SER A 43 9.96 11.07 14.24
CA SER A 43 10.35 11.63 12.94
C SER A 43 10.88 10.58 11.95
N LYS A 44 11.63 9.57 12.42
CA LYS A 44 12.13 8.49 11.56
C LYS A 44 11.00 7.61 11.03
N LEU A 45 9.99 7.36 11.85
CA LEU A 45 8.82 6.58 11.44
C LEU A 45 7.94 7.37 10.47
N ALA A 46 7.78 8.67 10.70
CA ALA A 46 7.10 9.56 9.77
C ALA A 46 7.80 9.59 8.40
N GLU A 47 9.12 9.79 8.38
CA GLU A 47 9.93 9.78 7.15
C GLU A 47 9.82 8.44 6.40
N PHE A 48 9.82 7.32 7.12
CA PHE A 48 9.61 6.01 6.53
C PHE A 48 8.26 5.92 5.80
N PHE A 49 7.17 6.41 6.42
CA PHE A 49 5.85 6.41 5.80
C PHE A 49 5.77 7.35 4.59
N GLU A 50 6.40 8.53 4.65
CA GLU A 50 6.50 9.45 3.50
C GLU A 50 7.24 8.80 2.32
N LEU A 51 8.37 8.14 2.58
CA LEU A 51 9.13 7.41 1.55
C LEU A 51 8.32 6.28 0.91
N LYS A 52 7.47 5.59 1.69
CA LYS A 52 6.56 4.56 1.17
C LYS A 52 5.45 5.18 0.32
N ALA A 53 4.83 6.27 0.77
CA ALA A 53 3.82 7.00 0.02
C ALA A 53 4.36 7.50 -1.33
N ALA A 54 5.56 8.09 -1.34
CA ALA A 54 6.21 8.56 -2.56
C ALA A 54 6.46 7.45 -3.59
N LYS A 55 6.81 6.23 -3.14
CA LYS A 55 6.97 5.08 -4.04
C LYS A 55 5.64 4.65 -4.65
N ILE A 56 4.57 4.60 -3.86
CA ILE A 56 3.23 4.25 -4.34
C ILE A 56 2.72 5.29 -5.34
N GLN A 57 2.94 6.58 -5.06
CA GLN A 57 2.58 7.67 -5.98
C GLN A 57 3.24 7.50 -7.35
N LYS A 58 4.53 7.13 -7.39
CA LYS A 58 5.24 6.83 -8.65
C LYS A 58 4.64 5.63 -9.40
N ILE A 59 4.23 4.59 -8.68
CA ILE A 59 3.57 3.42 -9.28
C ILE A 59 2.22 3.84 -9.87
N ILE A 60 1.40 4.59 -9.14
CA ILE A 60 0.11 5.11 -9.65
C ILE A 60 0.33 5.92 -10.92
N GLN A 61 1.28 6.87 -10.90
CA GLN A 61 1.61 7.70 -12.07
C GLN A 61 2.01 6.86 -13.29
N THR A 62 2.76 5.77 -13.07
CA THR A 62 3.19 4.84 -14.12
C THR A 62 2.03 4.00 -14.67
N LEU A 63 1.01 3.72 -13.86
CA LEU A 63 -0.17 2.93 -14.25
C LEU A 63 -1.28 3.79 -14.90
N THR A 64 -1.28 5.10 -14.66
CA THR A 64 -2.25 6.06 -15.20
C THR A 64 -1.81 6.75 -16.50
N HIS A 65 -0.56 6.54 -16.92
CA HIS A 65 0.06 7.15 -18.10
C HIS A 65 0.40 6.09 -19.16
#